data_AF-A0A3D9AF46-F1
#
_entry.id   AF-A0A3D9AF46-F1
#
_cell.length_a   1.000
_cell.length_b   1.000
_cell.length_c   1.000
_cell.angle_alpha   90.00
_cell.angle_beta   90.00
_cell.angle_gamma   90.00
#
_symmetry.space_group_name_H-M   'P 1'
#
loop_
_entity.id
_entity.type
_entity.pdbx_description
1 polymer ?
#
loop_
_entity_poly.entity_id
_entity_poly.type
_entity_poly.pdbx_seq_one_letter_code
_entity_poly.pdbx_strand_id
1 'polypeptide(L)'
;MGKRPRIKRQEELIEPKTEIVSTTSVEDFIQNCASPNAKFIHKYTDFEIEIWIDKHYEKRSVDGDENGKRLGIDLEPVIKLIIDSVKYIFHFYMVLRLSNLINFFNKEKPTKHRIIVKDFRGAEDPLNIVIEVHFLDYSKYEITIITAMKCQDFKISDGQIFMSITAEGVNLNRMVQTKITSIDKIPH
;
A
#
# COMPACT_ATOMS: atom_id res chain seq x y z
N MET A 1 -21.73 43.80 -6.79
CA MET A 1 -21.16 42.55 -7.35
C MET A 1 -20.34 42.90 -8.60
N GLY A 2 -19.03 43.09 -8.44
CA GLY A 2 -18.12 43.41 -9.55
C GLY A 2 -17.56 42.15 -10.18
N LYS A 3 -17.71 41.99 -11.51
CA LYS A 3 -17.04 40.92 -12.28
C LYS A 3 -15.53 41.03 -12.08
N ARG A 4 -14.85 39.93 -11.71
CA ARG A 4 -13.39 39.90 -11.58
C ARG A 4 -12.73 40.27 -12.92
N PRO A 5 -11.74 41.18 -12.94
CA PRO A 5 -11.04 41.54 -14.18
C PRO A 5 -10.25 40.34 -14.72
N ARG A 6 -10.33 40.12 -16.03
CA ARG A 6 -9.51 39.13 -16.74
C ARG A 6 -8.08 39.70 -16.90
N ILE A 7 -7.07 38.97 -16.44
CA ILE A 7 -5.66 39.35 -16.59
C ILE A 7 -5.33 39.35 -18.09
N LYS A 8 -4.79 40.47 -18.60
CA LYS A 8 -4.26 40.58 -19.96
C LYS A 8 -2.85 39.98 -19.98
N ARG A 9 -2.58 39.12 -20.96
CA ARG A 9 -1.30 38.45 -21.17
C ARG A 9 -0.24 39.49 -21.53
N GLN A 10 0.78 39.67 -20.69
CA GLN A 10 1.98 40.43 -21.04
C GLN A 10 2.95 39.50 -21.77
N GLU A 11 3.43 39.96 -22.93
CA GLU A 11 4.57 39.39 -23.65
C GLU A 11 5.85 39.92 -23.01
N GLU A 12 6.66 39.05 -22.43
CA GLU A 12 8.02 39.39 -22.00
C GLU A 12 9.05 38.47 -22.67
N LEU A 13 9.78 39.12 -23.57
CA LEU A 13 11.18 39.01 -23.98
C LEU A 13 12.03 37.88 -23.35
N ILE A 14 12.68 37.17 -24.27
CA ILE A 14 13.66 36.06 -24.21
C ILE A 14 15.05 36.63 -23.82
N GLU A 15 15.95 36.06 -22.99
CA GLU A 15 16.76 34.79 -23.00
C GLU A 15 17.73 34.78 -21.76
N PRO A 16 18.60 33.76 -21.44
CA PRO A 16 18.76 32.41 -22.01
C PRO A 16 18.89 31.22 -21.01
N LYS A 17 18.61 30.02 -21.55
CA LYS A 17 19.10 28.66 -21.23
C LYS A 17 18.65 27.96 -19.93
N THR A 18 17.47 27.36 -20.04
CA THR A 18 17.26 25.96 -19.62
C THR A 18 16.71 25.23 -20.84
N GLU A 19 17.18 24.01 -21.11
CA GLU A 19 16.86 23.24 -22.33
C GLU A 19 15.34 23.15 -22.56
N ILE A 20 14.87 23.89 -23.56
CA ILE A 20 13.52 23.82 -24.08
C ILE A 20 13.52 22.71 -25.12
N VAL A 21 12.90 21.58 -24.79
CA VAL A 21 12.44 20.63 -25.81
C VAL A 21 11.29 21.30 -26.55
N SER A 22 11.60 21.87 -27.71
CA SER A 22 10.61 22.42 -28.63
C SER A 22 10.16 21.35 -29.63
N THR A 23 8.96 20.82 -29.45
CA THR A 23 8.18 20.23 -30.56
C THR A 23 6.69 20.43 -30.31
N THR A 24 6.16 21.46 -30.96
CA THR A 24 4.87 21.51 -31.66
C THR A 24 3.83 20.43 -31.29
N SER A 25 2.90 20.75 -30.40
CA SER A 25 1.47 20.43 -30.53
C SER A 25 0.67 21.28 -29.55
N VAL A 26 -0.53 21.70 -29.94
CA VAL A 26 -1.51 22.25 -29.01
C VAL A 26 -1.91 21.08 -28.10
N GLU A 27 -1.16 20.84 -27.03
CA GLU A 27 -1.45 19.73 -26.13
C GLU A 27 -2.71 20.05 -25.34
N ASP A 28 -3.75 19.32 -25.71
CA ASP A 28 -5.15 19.57 -25.42
C ASP A 28 -5.44 19.64 -23.92
N PHE A 29 -6.19 20.67 -23.53
CA PHE A 29 -6.87 20.64 -22.25
C PHE A 29 -7.89 19.49 -22.28
N ILE A 30 -7.75 18.55 -21.35
CA ILE A 30 -8.63 17.39 -21.18
C ILE A 30 -9.32 17.44 -19.82
N GLN A 31 -10.45 16.75 -19.69
CA GLN A 31 -11.14 16.63 -18.42
C GLN A 31 -10.32 15.79 -17.42
N ASN A 32 -10.15 16.29 -16.20
CA ASN A 32 -9.71 15.52 -15.04
C ASN A 32 -10.78 15.50 -13.95
N CYS A 33 -10.46 14.93 -12.78
CA CYS A 33 -11.42 14.81 -11.66
C CYS A 33 -11.96 16.17 -11.14
N ALA A 34 -11.26 17.28 -11.38
CA ALA A 34 -11.59 18.60 -10.83
C ALA A 34 -12.08 19.60 -11.89
N SER A 35 -11.70 19.44 -13.16
CA SER A 35 -12.00 20.40 -14.24
C SER A 35 -12.17 19.70 -15.59
N PRO A 36 -13.17 20.07 -16.40
CA PRO A 36 -13.31 19.59 -17.78
C PRO A 36 -12.24 20.13 -18.74
N ASN A 37 -11.47 21.13 -18.31
CA ASN A 37 -10.48 21.82 -19.14
C ASN A 37 -9.16 21.92 -18.34
N ALA A 38 -8.52 20.79 -18.08
CA ALA A 38 -7.27 20.69 -17.34
C ALA A 38 -6.11 20.34 -18.28
N LYS A 39 -4.92 20.85 -17.97
CA LYS A 39 -3.69 20.45 -18.67
C LYS A 39 -2.83 19.61 -17.72
N PHE A 40 -2.38 18.45 -18.18
CA PHE A 40 -1.37 17.68 -17.47
C PHE A 40 -0.03 18.40 -17.54
N ILE A 41 0.59 18.65 -16.38
CA ILE A 41 1.86 19.39 -16.29
C ILE A 41 2.99 18.44 -15.92
N HIS A 42 2.78 17.58 -14.93
CA HIS A 42 3.83 16.73 -14.36
C HIS A 42 3.23 15.58 -13.56
N LYS A 43 3.98 14.48 -13.46
CA LYS A 43 3.70 13.35 -12.57
C LYS A 43 4.90 13.11 -11.66
N TYR A 44 4.66 13.17 -10.36
CA TYR A 44 5.64 12.86 -9.32
C TYR A 44 5.64 11.35 -9.01
N THR A 45 6.80 10.75 -8.81
CA THR A 45 6.96 9.30 -8.57
C THR A 45 7.91 8.95 -7.43
N ASP A 46 8.32 9.92 -6.62
CA ASP A 46 9.31 9.70 -5.58
C ASP A 46 8.63 9.29 -4.25
N PHE A 47 8.57 7.97 -4.05
CA PHE A 47 7.94 7.27 -2.94
C PHE A 47 8.77 6.05 -2.57
N GLU A 48 9.20 5.94 -1.31
CA GLU A 48 10.12 4.92 -0.84
C GLU A 48 9.41 3.94 0.11
N ILE A 49 9.60 2.64 -0.16
CA ILE A 49 9.17 1.55 0.73
C ILE A 49 10.38 0.66 0.99
N GLU A 50 10.81 0.60 2.25
CA GLU A 50 11.80 -0.36 2.70
C GLU A 50 11.09 -1.65 3.15
N ILE A 51 11.57 -2.81 2.71
CA ILE A 51 11.03 -4.11 3.12
C ILE A 51 12.07 -4.85 3.96
N TRP A 52 11.71 -5.18 5.19
CA TRP A 52 12.56 -5.86 6.16
C TRP A 52 11.95 -7.22 6.54
N ILE A 53 12.79 -8.13 7.05
CA ILE A 53 12.34 -9.40 7.63
C ILE A 53 12.69 -9.43 9.12
N ASP A 54 11.74 -9.91 9.93
CA ASP A 54 11.99 -10.19 11.34
C ASP A 54 12.80 -11.49 11.48
N LYS A 55 13.64 -11.56 12.52
CA LYS A 55 14.44 -12.75 12.84
C LYS A 55 13.58 -14.02 12.98
N HIS A 56 12.34 -13.88 13.46
CA HIS A 56 11.40 -14.99 13.58
C HIS A 56 10.94 -15.52 12.22
N TYR A 57 10.75 -14.65 11.23
CA TYR A 57 10.50 -15.06 9.85
C TYR A 57 11.72 -15.78 9.28
N GLU A 58 12.90 -15.20 9.42
CA GLU A 58 14.15 -15.76 8.92
C GLU A 58 14.37 -17.18 9.45
N LYS A 59 14.26 -17.37 10.78
CA LYS A 59 14.38 -18.68 11.42
C LYS A 59 13.38 -19.69 10.84
N ARG A 60 12.13 -19.30 10.61
CA ARG A 60 11.10 -20.19 10.04
C ARG A 60 11.38 -20.55 8.58
N SER A 61 11.91 -19.60 7.81
CA SER A 61 12.21 -19.80 6.38
C SER A 61 13.44 -20.70 6.18
N VAL A 62 14.48 -20.50 7.01
CA VAL A 62 15.75 -21.24 6.91
C VAL A 62 15.69 -22.58 7.66
N ASP A 63 15.34 -22.55 8.95
CA ASP A 63 15.46 -23.70 9.85
C ASP A 63 14.16 -24.51 9.97
N GLY A 64 13.01 -23.90 9.65
CA GLY A 64 11.69 -24.52 9.83
C GLY A 64 11.19 -24.45 11.28
N ASP A 65 10.44 -25.47 11.69
CA ASP A 65 9.97 -25.66 13.07
C ASP A 65 10.09 -27.12 13.53
N GLU A 66 9.44 -27.47 14.65
CA GLU A 66 9.42 -28.82 15.22
C GLU A 66 8.89 -29.89 14.24
N ASN A 67 8.16 -29.49 13.20
CA ASN A 67 7.64 -30.36 12.14
C ASN A 67 8.50 -30.35 10.86
N GLY A 68 9.69 -29.75 10.91
CA GLY A 68 10.63 -29.66 9.79
C GLY A 68 10.51 -28.35 9.00
N LYS A 69 11.06 -28.35 7.78
CA LYS A 69 11.14 -27.16 6.94
C LYS A 69 9.75 -26.72 6.47
N ARG A 70 9.44 -25.44 6.64
CA ARG A 70 8.19 -24.85 6.16
C ARG A 70 8.28 -24.56 4.66
N LEU A 71 7.48 -25.27 3.86
CA LEU A 71 7.41 -25.07 2.42
C LEU A 71 6.47 -23.91 2.06
N GLY A 72 6.79 -23.19 0.98
CA GLY A 72 5.91 -22.15 0.42
C GLY A 72 5.91 -20.83 1.18
N ILE A 73 6.93 -20.59 2.02
CA ILE A 73 7.21 -19.29 2.66
C ILE A 73 8.56 -18.74 2.20
N ASP A 74 8.93 -19.04 0.96
CA ASP A 74 10.15 -18.54 0.35
C ASP A 74 10.10 -17.01 0.21
N LEU A 75 11.25 -16.36 0.34
CA LEU A 75 11.35 -14.90 0.43
C LEU A 75 10.78 -14.20 -0.81
N GLU A 76 11.08 -14.69 -2.01
CA GLU A 76 10.68 -14.04 -3.26
C GLU A 76 9.14 -14.00 -3.45
N PRO A 77 8.39 -15.11 -3.33
CA PRO A 77 6.93 -15.08 -3.32
C PRO A 77 6.34 -14.17 -2.24
N VAL A 78 6.93 -14.17 -1.04
CA VAL A 78 6.48 -13.32 0.08
C VAL A 78 6.66 -11.84 -0.26
N ILE A 79 7.84 -11.43 -0.72
CA ILE A 79 8.11 -10.04 -1.13
C ILE A 79 7.15 -9.61 -2.25
N LYS A 80 6.94 -10.46 -3.26
CA LYS A 80 6.02 -10.16 -4.35
C LYS A 80 4.61 -9.89 -3.85
N LEU A 81 4.11 -10.72 -2.94
CA LEU A 81 2.80 -10.54 -2.32
C LEU A 81 2.73 -9.24 -1.50
N ILE A 82 3.79 -8.89 -0.76
CA ILE A 82 3.85 -7.61 -0.05
C ILE A 82 3.76 -6.44 -1.02
N ILE A 83 4.58 -6.41 -2.07
CA ILE A 83 4.57 -5.35 -3.10
C ILE A 83 3.17 -5.21 -3.72
N ASP A 84 2.55 -6.33 -4.11
CA ASP A 84 1.19 -6.35 -4.66
C ASP A 84 0.15 -5.79 -3.68
N SER A 85 0.37 -6.00 -2.38
CA SER A 85 -0.56 -5.63 -1.31
C SER A 85 -0.52 -4.15 -0.91
N VAL A 86 0.63 -3.48 -1.13
CA VAL A 86 0.89 -2.09 -0.70
C VAL A 86 -0.23 -1.14 -1.13
N LYS A 87 -0.61 -1.18 -2.42
CA LYS A 87 -1.63 -0.27 -2.95
C LYS A 87 -2.98 -0.39 -2.24
N TYR A 88 -3.33 -1.59 -1.79
CA TYR A 88 -4.57 -1.84 -1.07
C TYR A 88 -4.47 -1.35 0.38
N ILE A 89 -3.34 -1.57 1.05
CA ILE A 89 -3.10 -1.04 2.40
C ILE A 89 -3.27 0.48 2.41
N PHE A 90 -2.64 1.18 1.46
CA PHE A 90 -2.77 2.63 1.33
C PHE A 90 -4.19 3.06 0.93
N HIS A 91 -4.86 2.34 0.03
CA HIS A 91 -6.25 2.59 -0.29
C HIS A 91 -7.12 2.56 0.97
N PHE A 92 -7.07 1.48 1.75
CA PHE A 92 -7.87 1.33 2.96
C PHE A 92 -7.50 2.38 4.02
N TYR A 93 -6.22 2.67 4.18
CA TYR A 93 -5.77 3.71 5.10
C TYR A 93 -6.35 5.09 4.76
N MET A 94 -6.29 5.48 3.48
CA MET A 94 -6.74 6.81 3.03
C MET A 94 -8.26 6.93 2.90
N VAL A 95 -8.91 5.96 2.26
CA VAL A 95 -10.35 6.00 1.95
C VAL A 95 -11.18 5.75 3.21
N LEU A 96 -10.83 4.74 3.99
CA LEU A 96 -11.58 4.33 5.18
C LEU A 96 -11.09 5.02 6.46
N ARG A 97 -9.97 5.78 6.38
CA ARG A 97 -9.35 6.48 7.52
C ARG A 97 -9.00 5.55 8.68
N LEU A 98 -8.57 4.32 8.37
CA LEU A 98 -8.23 3.31 9.36
C LEU A 98 -6.83 3.54 9.93
N SER A 99 -6.78 4.17 11.11
CA SER A 99 -5.52 4.51 11.80
C SER A 99 -4.69 3.31 12.26
N ASN A 100 -5.25 2.10 12.26
CA ASN A 100 -4.59 0.87 12.73
C ASN A 100 -3.97 0.03 11.59
N LEU A 101 -3.72 0.65 10.43
CA LEU A 101 -2.97 0.02 9.33
C LEU A 101 -1.51 0.50 9.24
N ILE A 102 -1.24 1.75 9.64
CA ILE A 102 0.10 2.34 9.60
C ILE A 102 0.46 2.79 11.01
N ASN A 103 1.62 2.36 11.48
CA ASN A 103 2.16 2.71 12.77
C ASN A 103 2.97 4.01 12.69
N PHE A 104 2.88 4.82 13.75
CA PHE A 104 3.56 6.10 13.86
C PHE A 104 4.40 6.14 15.13
N PHE A 105 5.72 6.26 14.99
CA PHE A 105 6.64 6.27 16.14
C PHE A 105 6.70 7.60 16.89
N ASN A 106 6.35 8.72 16.23
CA ASN A 106 6.43 10.07 16.80
C ASN A 106 5.30 10.41 17.79
N LYS A 107 4.53 9.41 18.26
CA LYS A 107 3.48 9.58 19.26
C LYS A 107 4.03 9.18 20.64
N GLU A 108 3.53 9.80 21.71
CA GLU A 108 3.89 9.47 23.10
C GLU A 108 3.78 7.96 23.42
N LYS A 109 2.92 7.25 22.68
CA LYS A 109 2.82 5.79 22.69
C LYS A 109 2.92 5.26 21.26
N PRO A 110 4.05 4.65 20.86
CA PRO A 110 4.18 4.05 19.54
C PRO A 110 3.17 2.92 19.40
N THR A 111 2.45 2.91 18.27
CA THR A 111 1.50 1.85 17.94
C THR A 111 2.24 0.64 17.40
N LYS A 112 1.69 -0.55 17.64
CA LYS A 112 2.27 -1.85 17.18
C LYS A 112 1.20 -2.69 16.48
N HIS A 113 0.50 -2.05 15.55
CA HIS A 113 -0.54 -2.72 14.79
C HIS A 113 0.08 -3.65 13.74
N ARG A 114 -0.43 -4.88 13.71
CA ARG A 114 -0.05 -5.91 12.73
C ARG A 114 -1.21 -6.15 11.79
N ILE A 115 -0.91 -6.26 10.50
CA ILE A 115 -1.86 -6.65 9.47
C ILE A 115 -1.51 -8.06 9.02
N ILE A 116 -2.53 -8.87 8.73
CA ILE A 116 -2.33 -10.15 8.06
C ILE A 116 -2.73 -10.01 6.59
N VAL A 117 -1.84 -10.33 5.67
CA VAL A 117 -2.13 -10.46 4.24
C VAL A 117 -2.30 -11.94 3.93
N LYS A 118 -3.47 -12.33 3.46
CA LYS A 118 -3.80 -13.71 3.06
C LYS A 118 -3.96 -13.78 1.56
N ASP A 119 -3.18 -14.61 0.89
CA ASP A 119 -3.31 -14.88 -0.54
C ASP A 119 -3.93 -16.24 -0.77
N PHE A 120 -5.15 -16.24 -1.31
CA PHE A 120 -5.91 -17.42 -1.71
C PHE A 120 -5.77 -17.72 -3.21
N ARG A 121 -4.96 -16.96 -3.96
CA ARG A 121 -4.78 -17.18 -5.38
C ARG A 121 -3.88 -18.40 -5.61
N GLY A 122 -4.38 -19.39 -6.34
CA GLY A 122 -3.55 -20.44 -6.95
C GLY A 122 -3.00 -21.50 -6.00
N ALA A 123 -3.54 -21.66 -4.79
CA ALA A 123 -3.17 -22.75 -3.88
C ALA A 123 -4.38 -23.22 -3.07
N GLU A 124 -4.37 -24.50 -2.70
CA GLU A 124 -5.32 -25.05 -1.73
C GLU A 124 -5.14 -24.31 -0.39
N ASP A 125 -3.94 -24.37 0.19
CA ASP A 125 -3.57 -23.60 1.38
C ASP A 125 -3.17 -22.16 1.07
N PRO A 126 -3.79 -21.15 1.72
CA PRO A 126 -3.43 -19.76 1.52
C PRO A 126 -2.07 -19.44 2.15
N LEU A 127 -1.32 -18.54 1.50
CA LEU A 127 -0.14 -17.93 2.10
C LEU A 127 -0.59 -16.78 3.01
N ASN A 128 -0.30 -16.91 4.30
CA ASN A 128 -0.59 -15.89 5.30
C ASN A 128 0.71 -15.19 5.68
N ILE A 129 0.79 -13.87 5.53
CA ILE A 129 1.94 -13.05 5.94
C ILE A 129 1.48 -12.07 7.00
N VAL A 130 2.20 -12.00 8.12
CA VAL A 130 2.02 -10.96 9.14
C VAL A 130 3.03 -9.87 8.90
N ILE A 131 2.54 -8.64 8.77
CA ILE A 131 3.38 -7.45 8.58
C ILE A 131 3.09 -6.36 9.60
N GLU A 132 4.08 -5.53 9.81
CA GLU A 132 3.93 -4.19 10.40
C GLU A 132 4.31 -3.16 9.35
N VAL A 133 3.54 -2.07 9.25
CA VAL A 133 3.82 -0.96 8.34
C VAL A 133 4.07 0.27 9.18
N HIS A 134 5.21 0.93 8.97
CA HIS A 134 5.61 2.12 9.71
C HIS A 134 5.77 3.31 8.78
N PHE A 135 5.28 4.46 9.24
CA PHE A 135 5.66 5.75 8.69
C PHE A 135 7.02 6.16 9.27
N LEU A 136 8.00 6.44 8.40
CA LEU A 136 9.32 6.89 8.81
C LEU A 136 9.47 8.40 8.63
N ASP A 137 9.21 8.89 7.42
CA ASP A 137 9.31 10.31 7.05
C ASP A 137 8.45 10.63 5.82
N TYR A 138 8.48 11.87 5.33
CA TYR A 138 7.80 12.29 4.12
C TYR A 138 8.09 11.34 2.95
N SER A 139 7.03 10.73 2.41
CA SER A 139 7.08 9.73 1.33
C SER A 139 7.90 8.46 1.62
N LYS A 140 8.30 8.21 2.88
CA LYS A 140 9.12 7.05 3.26
C LYS A 140 8.41 6.15 4.28
N TYR A 141 8.24 4.89 3.90
CA TYR A 141 7.58 3.87 4.71
C TYR A 141 8.46 2.64 4.86
N GLU A 142 8.22 1.92 5.95
CA GLU A 142 8.86 0.64 6.24
C GLU A 142 7.79 -0.44 6.32
N ILE A 143 8.05 -1.61 5.76
CA ILE A 143 7.23 -2.81 5.93
C ILE A 143 8.12 -3.92 6.49
N THR A 144 7.81 -4.39 7.69
CA THR A 144 8.52 -5.51 8.31
C THR A 144 7.67 -6.77 8.21
N ILE A 145 8.21 -7.82 7.60
CA ILE A 145 7.62 -9.16 7.56
C ILE A 145 7.92 -9.85 8.90
N ILE A 146 6.92 -9.97 9.75
CA ILE A 146 7.05 -10.58 11.08
C ILE A 146 7.08 -12.11 10.97
N THR A 147 6.19 -12.68 10.16
CA THR A 147 6.15 -14.12 9.91
C THR A 147 5.32 -14.46 8.69
N ALA A 148 5.51 -15.66 8.14
CA ALA A 148 4.64 -16.22 7.11
C ALA A 148 4.31 -17.68 7.40
N MET A 149 3.15 -18.12 6.92
CA MET A 149 2.68 -19.49 7.07
C MET A 149 1.69 -19.85 5.98
N LYS A 150 1.90 -21.01 5.34
CA LYS A 150 0.98 -21.58 4.37
C LYS A 150 0.08 -22.59 5.08
N CYS A 151 -1.17 -22.21 5.35
CA CYS A 151 -2.16 -23.06 6.04
C CYS A 151 -3.56 -22.43 6.00
N GLN A 152 -4.61 -23.27 6.09
CA GLN A 152 -5.99 -22.80 6.27
C GLN A 152 -6.24 -22.13 7.62
N ASP A 153 -5.82 -22.79 8.70
CA ASP A 153 -6.24 -22.47 10.07
C ASP A 153 -5.35 -21.40 10.72
N PHE A 154 -5.00 -20.37 9.94
CA PHE A 154 -4.22 -19.25 10.46
C PHE A 154 -5.03 -18.46 11.49
N LYS A 155 -4.61 -18.57 12.76
CA LYS A 155 -5.27 -17.91 13.89
C LYS A 155 -5.14 -16.38 13.81
N ILE A 156 -6.27 -15.69 13.91
CA ILE A 156 -6.36 -14.23 13.92
C ILE A 156 -6.83 -13.82 15.32
N SER A 157 -6.12 -12.87 15.93
CA SER A 157 -6.47 -12.38 17.27
C SER A 157 -7.65 -11.41 17.23
N ASP A 158 -8.38 -11.28 18.33
CA ASP A 158 -9.49 -10.32 18.40
C ASP A 158 -9.02 -8.88 18.16
N GLY A 159 -9.82 -8.11 17.43
CA GLY A 159 -9.50 -6.75 17.00
C GLY A 159 -8.52 -6.65 15.84
N GLN A 160 -7.85 -7.73 15.44
CA GLN A 160 -6.83 -7.73 14.39
C GLN A 160 -7.45 -7.57 13.00
N ILE A 161 -6.81 -6.74 12.17
CA ILE A 161 -7.19 -6.54 10.78
C ILE A 161 -6.43 -7.53 9.90
N PHE A 162 -7.13 -8.04 8.89
CA PHE A 162 -6.53 -8.84 7.85
C PHE A 162 -7.16 -8.56 6.49
N MET A 163 -6.37 -8.72 5.46
CA MET A 163 -6.77 -8.58 4.07
C MET A 163 -6.68 -9.94 3.39
N SER A 164 -7.73 -10.31 2.65
CA SER A 164 -7.77 -11.53 1.85
C SER A 164 -7.79 -11.18 0.37
N ILE A 165 -6.79 -11.66 -0.36
CA ILE A 165 -6.65 -11.50 -1.81
C ILE A 165 -7.11 -12.80 -2.47
N THR A 166 -8.07 -12.70 -3.38
CA THR A 166 -8.66 -13.82 -4.11
C THR A 166 -8.63 -13.54 -5.62
N ALA A 167 -9.17 -14.43 -6.44
CA ALA A 167 -9.28 -14.17 -7.88
C ALA A 167 -10.32 -13.08 -8.21
N GLU A 168 -11.29 -12.87 -7.32
CA GLU A 168 -12.42 -11.96 -7.49
C GLU A 168 -12.15 -10.55 -6.96
N GLY A 169 -11.10 -10.38 -6.15
CA GLY A 169 -10.77 -9.09 -5.56
C GLY A 169 -10.05 -9.20 -4.22
N VAL A 170 -10.14 -8.11 -3.47
CA VAL A 170 -9.49 -7.92 -2.17
C VAL A 170 -10.54 -7.56 -1.13
N ASN A 171 -10.56 -8.30 -0.02
CA ASN A 171 -11.49 -8.06 1.08
C ASN A 171 -10.70 -7.63 2.32
N LEU A 172 -11.10 -6.51 2.93
CA LEU A 172 -10.60 -6.08 4.22
C LEU A 172 -11.54 -6.55 5.32
N ASN A 173 -11.00 -7.24 6.31
CA ASN A 173 -11.75 -7.84 7.39
C ASN A 173 -11.14 -7.52 8.75
N ARG A 174 -11.94 -7.69 9.80
CA ARG A 174 -11.51 -7.59 11.19
C ARG A 174 -12.11 -8.70 12.01
N MET A 175 -11.31 -9.27 12.91
CA MET A 175 -11.83 -10.17 13.94
C MET A 175 -12.49 -9.34 15.05
N VAL A 176 -13.75 -9.60 15.35
CA VAL A 176 -14.51 -8.95 16.43
C VAL A 176 -15.27 -10.01 17.21
N GLN A 177 -14.97 -10.17 18.49
CA GLN A 177 -15.56 -11.17 19.38
C GLN A 177 -15.56 -12.57 18.75
N THR A 178 -14.41 -13.00 18.20
CA THR A 178 -14.21 -14.29 17.50
C THR A 178 -14.99 -14.48 16.19
N LYS A 179 -15.63 -13.42 15.70
CA LYS A 179 -16.32 -13.41 14.40
C LYS A 179 -15.58 -12.55 13.40
N ILE A 180 -15.50 -13.02 12.16
CA ILE A 180 -14.98 -12.22 11.04
C ILE A 180 -16.04 -11.20 10.64
N THR A 181 -15.68 -9.93 10.67
CA THR A 181 -16.48 -8.81 10.19
C THR A 181 -15.83 -8.22 8.94
N SER A 182 -16.57 -8.14 7.84
CA SER A 182 -16.12 -7.46 6.62
C SER A 182 -16.16 -5.94 6.83
N ILE A 183 -15.10 -5.25 6.44
CA ILE A 183 -14.99 -3.78 6.48
C ILE A 183 -15.22 -3.20 5.09
N ASP A 184 -14.55 -3.75 4.07
CA ASP A 184 -14.59 -3.23 2.71
C ASP A 184 -14.17 -4.28 1.67
N LYS A 185 -14.50 -4.03 0.41
CA LYS A 185 -14.19 -4.92 -0.72
C LYS A 185 -13.82 -4.13 -1.97
N ILE A 186 -12.69 -4.47 -2.57
CA ILE A 186 -12.20 -3.95 -3.84
C ILE A 186 -12.29 -5.07 -4.89
N PRO A 187 -13.14 -4.97 -5.92
CA PRO A 187 -13.16 -5.95 -7.01
C PRO A 187 -11.91 -5.83 -7.89
N HIS A 188 -11.51 -6.94 -8.53
CA HIS A 188 -10.50 -6.93 -9.60
C HIS A 188 -11.07 -6.47 -10.94
#